data_AF-A0A5K1F8N0-F1
#
_entry.id   AF-A0A5K1F8N0-F1
#
_cell.length_a   1.000
_cell.length_b   1.000
_cell.length_c   1.000
_cell.angle_alpha   90.00
_cell.angle_beta   90.00
_cell.angle_gamma   90.00
#
_symmetry.space_group_name_H-M   'P 1'
#
loop_
_entity.id
_entity.type
_entity.pdbx_description
1 polymer ?
#
loop_
_entity_poly.entity_id
_entity_poly.type
_entity_poly.pdbx_seq_one_letter_code
_entity_poly.pdbx_strand_id
1 'polypeptide(L)'
;ILMATLLFIIPNKKQKGEALMDWNKCKKLQWSIILLLGAGFAIADGVRLSGLADLLSRSLTFLQKVPYVGVAPAVCLITSTMTEFASNNATATLVLPLLIQLASTLNVHPLLLMVPGGIGAQFAFLLPTGTPSNIIGFTTGHIEIKDMIRTGLPLKLAGIGALALLMPTL
;
A
#
# COMPACT_ATOMS: atom_id res chain seq x y z
N ILE A 1 -18.29 0.44 14.97
CA ILE A 1 -19.04 1.41 15.83
C ILE A 1 -19.10 0.92 17.27
N LEU A 2 -19.63 -0.27 17.55
CA LEU A 2 -19.69 -0.87 18.89
C LEU A 2 -18.34 -0.88 19.64
N MET A 3 -17.26 -1.30 18.97
CA MET A 3 -15.92 -1.32 19.56
C MET A 3 -15.39 0.10 19.87
N ALA A 4 -15.75 1.08 19.05
CA ALA A 4 -15.35 2.47 19.27
C ALA A 4 -16.10 3.10 20.44
N THR A 5 -17.40 2.81 20.60
CA THR A 5 -18.20 3.30 21.74
C THR A 5 -17.77 2.67 23.05
N LEU A 6 -17.39 1.38 23.04
CA LEU A 6 -16.84 0.70 24.23
C LEU A 6 -15.57 1.37 24.76
N LEU A 7 -14.71 1.90 23.88
CA LEU A 7 -13.48 2.57 24.29
C LEU A 7 -13.71 3.89 25.07
N PHE A 8 -14.88 4.52 24.92
CA PHE A 8 -15.29 5.69 25.71
C PHE A 8 -15.95 5.33 27.05
N ILE A 9 -16.33 4.07 27.23
CA ILE A 9 -17.01 3.58 28.45
C ILE A 9 -16.03 2.86 29.37
N ILE A 10 -15.07 2.12 28.82
CA ILE A 10 -14.14 1.32 29.62
C ILE A 10 -13.13 2.24 30.33
N PRO A 11 -13.04 2.19 31.68
CA PRO A 11 -12.14 3.03 32.44
C PRO A 11 -10.68 2.62 32.28
N ASN A 12 -9.79 3.61 32.23
CA ASN A 12 -8.35 3.45 32.17
C ASN A 12 -7.83 3.00 33.54
N LYS A 13 -7.11 1.87 33.59
CA LYS A 13 -6.52 1.35 34.83
C LYS A 13 -5.36 2.22 35.38
N LYS A 14 -4.76 3.09 34.55
CA LYS A 14 -3.61 3.93 34.95
C LYS A 14 -3.99 5.25 35.63
N GLN A 15 -5.17 5.80 35.33
CA GLN A 15 -5.66 7.05 35.90
C GLN A 15 -7.13 6.90 36.29
N LYS A 16 -7.42 6.99 37.60
CA LYS A 16 -8.78 6.89 38.13
C LYS A 16 -9.65 8.01 37.56
N GLY A 17 -10.76 7.64 36.93
CA GLY A 17 -11.75 8.57 36.39
C GLY A 17 -11.61 8.90 34.89
N GLU A 18 -10.54 8.47 34.22
CA GLU A 18 -10.44 8.59 32.76
C GLU A 18 -10.96 7.34 32.05
N ALA A 19 -11.65 7.51 30.92
CA ALA A 19 -11.91 6.44 29.96
C ALA A 19 -10.65 6.11 29.13
N LEU A 20 -10.63 4.94 28.48
CA LEU A 20 -9.55 4.54 27.57
C LEU A 20 -9.40 5.52 26.39
N MET A 21 -10.51 5.98 25.83
CA MET A 21 -10.55 6.96 24.75
C MET A 21 -11.31 8.21 25.21
N ASP A 22 -10.78 9.37 24.84
CA ASP A 22 -11.38 10.67 25.11
C ASP A 22 -11.36 11.50 23.83
N TRP A 23 -12.18 12.54 23.73
CA TRP A 23 -12.32 13.35 22.51
C TRP A 23 -10.97 13.96 22.08
N ASN A 24 -10.16 14.39 23.05
CA ASN A 24 -8.82 14.90 22.80
C ASN A 24 -7.86 13.82 22.23
N LYS A 25 -8.05 12.55 22.60
CA LYS A 25 -7.29 11.42 22.05
C LYS A 25 -7.79 11.06 20.64
N CYS A 26 -9.11 11.11 20.40
CA CYS A 26 -9.71 10.92 19.07
C CYS A 26 -9.23 11.92 18.03
N LYS A 27 -9.06 13.21 18.39
CA LYS A 27 -8.52 14.23 17.48
C LYS A 27 -7.09 13.93 17.00
N LYS A 28 -6.32 13.15 17.77
CA LYS A 28 -4.94 12.76 17.42
C LYS A 28 -4.88 11.56 16.47
N LEU A 29 -6.02 10.92 16.17
CA LEU A 29 -6.06 9.86 15.17
C LEU A 29 -5.70 10.42 13.79
N GLN A 30 -5.06 9.61 12.96
CA GLN A 30 -4.65 9.97 11.60
C GLN A 30 -5.87 9.92 10.65
N TRP A 31 -6.82 10.85 10.84
CA TRP A 31 -8.07 10.94 10.07
C TRP A 31 -7.85 10.94 8.56
N SER A 32 -6.73 11.54 8.10
CA SER A 32 -6.33 11.55 6.70
C SER A 32 -6.22 10.14 6.11
N ILE A 33 -5.74 9.16 6.87
CA ILE A 33 -5.61 7.76 6.40
C ILE A 33 -6.98 7.09 6.31
N ILE A 34 -7.86 7.36 7.27
CA ILE A 34 -9.23 6.83 7.26
C ILE A 34 -9.99 7.38 6.06
N LEU A 35 -9.90 8.69 5.81
CA LEU A 35 -10.50 9.33 4.64
C LEU A 35 -9.89 8.81 3.34
N LEU A 36 -8.58 8.57 3.31
CA LEU A 36 -7.90 8.02 2.14
C LEU A 36 -8.33 6.59 1.82
N LEU A 37 -8.59 5.76 2.84
CA LEU A 37 -9.16 4.42 2.65
C LEU A 37 -10.56 4.50 2.06
N GLY A 38 -11.41 5.41 2.57
CA GLY A 38 -12.71 5.69 1.99
C GLY A 38 -12.62 6.14 0.53
N ALA A 39 -11.69 7.06 0.22
CA ALA A 39 -11.42 7.51 -1.14
C ALA A 39 -10.94 6.37 -2.05
N GLY A 40 -10.06 5.49 -1.55
CA GLY A 40 -9.58 4.31 -2.29
C GLY A 40 -10.71 3.36 -2.67
N PHE A 41 -11.64 3.08 -1.74
CA PHE A 41 -12.83 2.30 -2.05
C PHE A 41 -13.76 3.01 -3.04
N ALA A 42 -13.95 4.33 -2.90
CA ALA A 42 -14.76 5.11 -3.83
C ALA A 42 -14.16 5.10 -5.26
N ILE A 43 -12.84 5.22 -5.39
CA ILE A 43 -12.15 5.12 -6.68
C ILE A 43 -12.28 3.70 -7.25
N ALA A 44 -12.10 2.66 -6.43
CA ALA A 44 -12.27 1.28 -6.88
C ALA A 44 -13.69 1.00 -7.40
N ASP A 45 -14.71 1.50 -6.70
CA ASP A 45 -16.10 1.39 -7.16
C ASP A 45 -16.34 2.25 -8.41
N GLY A 46 -15.76 3.44 -8.51
CA GLY A 46 -15.81 4.27 -9.72
C GLY A 46 -15.16 3.60 -10.94
N VAL A 47 -14.02 2.91 -10.78
CA VAL A 47 -13.36 2.14 -11.84
C VAL A 47 -14.22 0.95 -12.30
N ARG A 48 -14.98 0.35 -11.38
CA ARG A 48 -15.94 -0.71 -11.68
C ARG A 48 -17.17 -0.16 -12.42
N LEU A 49 -17.82 0.86 -11.88
CA LEU A 49 -19.04 1.45 -12.44
C LEU A 49 -18.82 2.13 -13.80
N SER A 50 -17.64 2.70 -14.04
CA SER A 50 -17.28 3.30 -15.33
C SER A 50 -17.01 2.28 -16.44
N GLY A 51 -16.93 0.98 -16.14
CA GLY A 51 -16.55 -0.07 -17.10
C GLY A 51 -15.06 -0.04 -17.47
N LEU A 52 -14.24 0.81 -16.84
CA LEU A 52 -12.81 0.86 -17.10
C LEU A 52 -12.13 -0.47 -16.71
N ALA A 53 -12.58 -1.10 -15.62
CA ALA A 53 -12.11 -2.43 -15.22
C ALA A 53 -12.32 -3.48 -16.33
N ASP A 54 -13.46 -3.43 -17.02
CA ASP A 54 -13.79 -4.38 -18.10
C ASP A 54 -12.97 -4.11 -19.38
N LEU A 55 -12.68 -2.85 -19.68
CA LEU A 55 -11.78 -2.50 -20.78
C LEU A 55 -10.33 -2.93 -20.49
N LEU A 56 -9.86 -2.73 -19.25
CA LEU A 56 -8.54 -3.18 -18.83
C LEU A 56 -8.45 -4.71 -18.86
N SER A 57 -9.45 -5.42 -18.35
CA SER A 57 -9.44 -6.89 -18.30
C SER A 57 -9.42 -7.51 -19.70
N ARG A 58 -10.17 -6.95 -20.65
CA ARG A 58 -10.12 -7.36 -22.06
C ARG A 58 -8.73 -7.17 -22.66
N SER A 59 -8.07 -6.06 -22.33
CA SER A 59 -6.71 -5.76 -22.82
C SER A 59 -5.64 -6.63 -22.15
N LEU A 60 -5.89 -7.08 -20.92
CA LEU A 60 -4.99 -7.90 -20.10
C LEU A 60 -5.36 -9.38 -20.10
N THR A 61 -6.26 -9.86 -20.97
CA THR A 61 -6.58 -11.31 -21.05
C THR A 61 -5.37 -12.17 -21.41
N PHE A 62 -4.37 -11.62 -22.11
CA PHE A 62 -3.10 -12.31 -22.34
C PHE A 62 -2.38 -12.68 -21.04
N LEU A 63 -2.60 -11.91 -19.98
CA LEU A 63 -1.99 -12.07 -18.67
C LEU A 63 -2.49 -13.32 -17.95
N GLN A 64 -3.66 -13.88 -18.33
CA GLN A 64 -4.12 -15.19 -17.82
C GLN A 64 -3.20 -16.35 -18.22
N LYS A 65 -2.46 -16.21 -19.33
CA LYS A 65 -1.48 -17.21 -19.79
C LYS A 65 -0.05 -16.91 -19.34
N VAL A 66 0.19 -15.73 -18.76
CA VAL A 66 1.51 -15.33 -18.28
C VAL A 66 1.76 -15.99 -16.93
N PRO A 67 2.90 -16.68 -16.75
CA PRO A 67 3.23 -17.29 -15.48
C PRO A 67 3.31 -16.23 -14.36
N TYR A 68 2.98 -16.65 -13.14
CA TYR A 68 2.98 -15.81 -11.92
C TYR A 68 4.26 -14.98 -11.75
N VAL A 69 5.39 -15.52 -12.23
CA VAL A 69 6.73 -14.92 -12.22
C VAL A 69 6.81 -13.63 -13.05
N GLY A 70 5.92 -13.39 -14.01
CA GLY A 70 5.86 -12.13 -14.78
C GLY A 70 4.92 -11.08 -14.19
N VAL A 71 3.79 -11.52 -13.63
CA VAL A 71 2.73 -10.61 -13.13
C VAL A 71 3.12 -9.99 -11.79
N ALA A 72 3.63 -10.78 -10.85
CA ALA A 72 4.05 -10.29 -9.54
C ALA A 72 5.09 -9.16 -9.59
N PRO A 73 6.22 -9.30 -10.29
CA PRO A 73 7.21 -8.22 -10.34
C PRO A 73 6.68 -6.98 -11.06
N ALA A 74 5.82 -7.11 -12.07
CA ALA A 74 5.21 -5.95 -12.73
C ALA A 74 4.32 -5.14 -11.77
N VAL A 75 3.43 -5.81 -11.04
CA VAL A 75 2.55 -5.17 -10.05
C VAL A 75 3.38 -4.57 -8.91
N CYS A 76 4.38 -5.30 -8.42
CA CYS A 76 5.28 -4.82 -7.39
C CYS A 76 6.05 -3.58 -7.85
N LEU A 77 6.53 -3.57 -9.10
CA LEU A 77 7.26 -2.44 -9.67
C LEU A 77 6.36 -1.20 -9.76
N ILE A 78 5.15 -1.32 -10.32
CA ILE A 78 4.17 -0.22 -10.40
C ILE A 78 3.86 0.33 -9.01
N THR A 79 3.59 -0.55 -8.04
CA THR A 79 3.21 -0.10 -6.70
C THR A 79 4.41 0.52 -5.96
N SER A 80 5.61 -0.02 -6.16
CA SER A 80 6.84 0.50 -5.57
C SER A 80 7.27 1.84 -6.15
N THR A 81 6.90 2.18 -7.39
CA THR A 81 7.19 3.51 -7.95
C THR A 81 6.18 4.53 -7.44
N MET A 82 4.90 4.15 -7.35
CA MET A 82 3.87 5.00 -6.73
C MET A 82 4.23 5.38 -5.29
N THR A 83 4.78 4.43 -4.52
CA THR A 83 5.12 4.67 -3.11
C THR A 83 6.36 5.54 -2.85
N GLU A 84 7.09 5.95 -3.89
CA GLU A 84 8.17 6.93 -3.73
C GLU A 84 7.62 8.36 -3.60
N PHE A 85 6.43 8.59 -4.16
CA PHE A 85 5.77 9.90 -4.19
C PHE A 85 4.71 10.06 -3.10
N ALA A 86 4.25 8.96 -2.50
CA ALA A 86 3.22 8.91 -1.48
C ALA A 86 3.69 8.06 -0.29
N SER A 87 3.06 8.21 0.88
CA SER A 87 3.43 7.36 2.02
C SER A 87 3.06 5.90 1.75
N ASN A 88 3.86 4.95 2.24
CA ASN A 88 3.62 3.51 2.04
C ASN A 88 2.20 3.09 2.39
N ASN A 89 1.71 3.59 3.53
CA ASN A 89 0.36 3.26 3.97
C ASN A 89 -0.71 3.90 3.07
N ALA A 90 -0.47 5.11 2.57
CA ALA A 90 -1.36 5.76 1.61
C ALA A 90 -1.42 4.98 0.28
N THR A 91 -0.27 4.59 -0.25
CA THR A 91 -0.17 3.82 -1.49
C THR A 91 -0.88 2.47 -1.36
N ALA A 92 -0.61 1.70 -0.29
CA ALA A 92 -1.28 0.42 -0.06
C ALA A 92 -2.81 0.59 0.05
N THR A 93 -3.25 1.61 0.79
CA THR A 93 -4.66 1.93 1.00
C THR A 93 -5.40 2.27 -0.30
N LEU A 94 -4.73 2.94 -1.24
CA LEU A 94 -5.30 3.29 -2.54
C LEU A 94 -5.22 2.15 -3.56
N VAL A 95 -4.08 1.45 -3.62
CA VAL A 95 -3.78 0.49 -4.68
C VAL A 95 -4.43 -0.88 -4.41
N LEU A 96 -4.48 -1.35 -3.16
CA LEU A 96 -5.02 -2.67 -2.84
C LEU A 96 -6.49 -2.86 -3.24
N PRO A 97 -7.42 -1.91 -2.97
CA PRO A 97 -8.81 -2.01 -3.44
C PRO A 97 -8.92 -2.15 -4.96
N LEU A 98 -8.09 -1.43 -5.70
CA LEU A 98 -8.04 -1.49 -7.17
C LEU A 98 -7.55 -2.85 -7.65
N LEU A 99 -6.50 -3.40 -7.02
CA LEU A 99 -5.97 -4.72 -7.35
C LEU A 99 -6.97 -5.85 -7.04
N ILE A 100 -7.75 -5.74 -5.96
CA ILE A 100 -8.83 -6.69 -5.65
C ILE A 100 -9.88 -6.69 -6.76
N GLN A 101 -10.32 -5.50 -7.17
CA GLN A 101 -11.33 -5.37 -8.22
C GLN A 101 -10.83 -5.91 -9.55
N LEU A 102 -9.57 -5.61 -9.91
CA LEU A 102 -8.92 -6.13 -11.12
C LEU A 102 -8.78 -7.65 -11.09
N ALA A 103 -8.39 -8.24 -9.95
CA ALA A 103 -8.31 -9.69 -9.80
C ALA A 103 -9.68 -10.36 -10.02
N SER A 104 -10.74 -9.77 -9.46
CA SER A 104 -12.11 -10.25 -9.64
C SER A 104 -12.54 -10.19 -11.10
N THR A 105 -12.22 -9.11 -11.84
CA THR A 105 -12.56 -8.99 -13.26
C THR A 105 -11.76 -9.94 -14.15
N LEU A 106 -10.49 -10.19 -13.80
CA LEU A 106 -9.61 -11.13 -14.51
C LEU A 106 -9.88 -12.62 -14.17
N ASN A 107 -10.80 -12.89 -13.22
CA ASN A 107 -11.06 -14.22 -12.67
C ASN A 107 -9.80 -14.94 -12.13
N VAL A 108 -8.91 -14.19 -11.49
CA VAL A 108 -7.72 -14.72 -10.82
C VAL A 108 -7.83 -14.58 -9.31
N HIS A 109 -7.07 -15.39 -8.57
CA HIS A 109 -7.06 -15.31 -7.12
C HIS A 109 -6.54 -13.93 -6.65
N PRO A 110 -7.27 -13.16 -5.81
CA PRO A 110 -6.89 -11.80 -5.41
C PRO A 110 -5.52 -11.67 -4.78
N LEU A 111 -5.09 -12.68 -4.01
CA LEU A 111 -3.76 -12.70 -3.37
C LEU A 111 -2.62 -12.52 -4.37
N LEU A 112 -2.80 -12.99 -5.61
CA LEU A 112 -1.80 -12.92 -6.67
C LEU A 112 -1.42 -11.47 -7.01
N LEU A 113 -2.37 -10.54 -6.94
CA LEU A 113 -2.11 -9.12 -7.18
C LEU A 113 -1.89 -8.37 -5.85
N MET A 114 -2.64 -8.71 -4.81
CA MET A 114 -2.59 -8.02 -3.52
C MET A 114 -1.25 -8.19 -2.80
N VAL A 115 -0.68 -9.40 -2.79
CA VAL A 115 0.61 -9.66 -2.12
C VAL A 115 1.76 -8.87 -2.76
N PRO A 116 2.01 -8.96 -4.09
CA PRO A 116 3.04 -8.14 -4.73
C PRO A 116 2.74 -6.63 -4.63
N GLY A 117 1.48 -6.22 -4.73
CA GLY A 117 1.11 -4.81 -4.57
C GLY A 117 1.38 -4.30 -3.15
N GLY A 118 0.96 -5.04 -2.14
CA GLY A 118 1.15 -4.69 -0.73
C GLY A 118 2.62 -4.65 -0.32
N ILE A 119 3.41 -5.64 -0.74
CA ILE A 119 4.86 -5.66 -0.49
C ILE A 119 5.55 -4.57 -1.30
N GLY A 120 5.17 -4.37 -2.56
CA GLY A 120 5.70 -3.31 -3.42
C GLY A 120 5.47 -1.92 -2.84
N ALA A 121 4.31 -1.67 -2.22
CA ALA A 121 4.01 -0.43 -1.52
C ALA A 121 4.96 -0.14 -0.34
N GLN A 122 5.72 -1.13 0.14
CA GLN A 122 6.70 -0.92 1.21
C GLN A 122 8.11 -0.62 0.68
N PHE A 123 8.37 -0.84 -0.61
CA PHE A 123 9.68 -0.64 -1.23
C PHE A 123 9.91 0.82 -1.65
N ALA A 124 9.89 1.72 -0.66
CA ALA A 124 10.23 3.14 -0.80
C ALA A 124 11.71 3.38 -0.46
N PHE A 125 12.58 3.21 -1.45
CA PHE A 125 14.05 3.23 -1.28
C PHE A 125 14.76 4.34 -2.08
N LEU A 126 14.08 5.01 -3.01
CA LEU A 126 14.72 5.92 -3.96
C LEU A 126 14.71 7.38 -3.48
N LEU A 127 13.62 7.80 -2.84
CA LEU A 127 13.44 9.21 -2.45
C LEU A 127 13.42 9.39 -0.93
N PRO A 128 13.91 10.55 -0.44
CA PRO A 128 13.83 10.88 0.98
C PRO A 128 12.38 11.01 1.44
N THR A 129 11.48 11.49 0.59
CA THR A 129 10.06 11.72 0.91
C THR A 129 9.24 10.46 1.19
N GLY A 130 9.73 9.27 0.79
CA GLY A 130 8.96 8.04 0.86
C GLY A 130 8.74 7.51 2.28
N THR A 131 9.75 7.59 3.15
CA THR A 131 9.65 7.10 4.54
C THR A 131 10.38 8.00 5.54
N PRO A 132 9.90 8.08 6.80
CA PRO A 132 10.58 8.84 7.85
C PRO A 132 12.04 8.42 8.05
N SER A 133 12.35 7.14 7.91
CA SER A 133 13.72 6.62 8.03
C SER A 133 14.65 7.21 6.96
N ASN A 134 14.19 7.31 5.72
CA ASN A 134 14.94 7.93 4.63
C ASN A 134 15.15 9.44 4.88
N ILE A 135 14.13 10.14 5.39
CA ILE A 135 14.24 11.56 5.76
C ILE A 135 15.29 11.75 6.85
N ILE A 136 15.26 10.94 7.92
CA ILE A 136 16.21 11.06 9.03
C ILE A 136 17.65 10.91 8.51
N GLY A 137 17.91 9.91 7.66
CA GLY A 137 19.21 9.73 7.02
C GLY A 137 19.62 10.92 6.15
N PHE A 138 18.70 11.43 5.32
CA PHE A 138 18.94 12.58 4.44
C PHE A 138 19.22 13.88 5.22
N THR A 139 18.54 14.08 6.35
CA THR A 139 18.72 15.29 7.20
C THR A 139 20.07 15.37 7.89
N THR A 140 20.90 14.31 7.84
CA THR A 140 22.29 14.35 8.33
C THR A 140 23.20 15.24 7.49
N GLY A 141 22.79 15.62 6.28
CA GLY A 141 23.59 16.46 5.37
C GLY A 141 24.72 15.73 4.64
N HIS A 142 24.91 14.43 4.89
CA HIS A 142 26.00 13.63 4.30
C HIS A 142 25.54 12.75 3.12
N ILE A 143 24.23 12.72 2.82
CA ILE A 143 23.63 11.82 1.82
C ILE A 143 22.90 12.67 0.79
N GLU A 144 23.30 12.57 -0.49
CA GLU A 144 22.57 13.21 -1.58
C GLU A 144 21.46 12.31 -2.12
N ILE A 145 20.46 12.91 -2.79
CA ILE A 145 19.39 12.14 -3.47
C ILE A 145 19.98 11.16 -4.49
N LYS A 146 21.10 11.51 -5.14
CA LYS A 146 21.79 10.63 -6.09
C LYS A 146 22.33 9.37 -5.43
N ASP A 147 22.83 9.47 -4.19
CA ASP A 147 23.35 8.33 -3.45
C ASP A 147 22.23 7.39 -3.01
N MET A 148 21.08 7.97 -2.63
CA MET A 148 19.86 7.20 -2.33
C MET A 148 19.34 6.47 -3.56
N ILE A 149 19.29 7.10 -4.73
CA ILE A 149 18.85 6.43 -5.97
C ILE A 149 19.82 5.31 -6.36
N ARG A 150 21.13 5.55 -6.28
CA ARG A 150 22.17 4.57 -6.63
C ARG A 150 22.13 3.32 -5.74
N THR A 151 21.81 3.49 -4.46
CA THR A 151 21.73 2.37 -3.49
C THR A 151 20.34 1.76 -3.43
N GLY A 152 19.29 2.56 -3.55
CA GLY A 152 17.89 2.16 -3.47
C GLY A 152 17.40 1.42 -4.71
N LEU A 153 17.88 1.76 -5.91
CA LEU A 153 17.48 1.09 -7.15
C LEU A 153 17.90 -0.41 -7.17
N PRO A 154 19.16 -0.78 -6.90
CA PRO A 154 19.53 -2.20 -6.84
C PRO A 154 18.82 -2.92 -5.69
N LEU A 155 18.59 -2.27 -4.54
CA LEU A 155 17.83 -2.87 -3.43
C LEU A 155 16.37 -3.15 -3.82
N LYS A 156 15.74 -2.21 -4.54
CA LYS A 156 14.37 -2.37 -5.06
C LYS A 156 14.30 -3.53 -6.06
N LEU A 157 15.23 -3.60 -7.01
CA LEU A 157 15.28 -4.68 -7.99
C LEU A 157 15.56 -6.04 -7.32
N ALA A 158 16.44 -6.10 -6.33
CA ALA A 158 16.69 -7.30 -5.54
C ALA A 158 15.44 -7.74 -4.77
N GLY A 159 14.71 -6.81 -4.14
CA GLY A 159 13.46 -7.10 -3.43
C GLY A 159 12.36 -7.60 -4.37
N ILE A 160 12.22 -6.99 -5.55
CA ILE A 160 11.29 -7.44 -6.59
C ILE A 160 11.67 -8.84 -7.09
N GLY A 161 12.96 -9.10 -7.30
CA GLY A 161 13.46 -10.42 -7.72
C GLY A 161 13.22 -11.50 -6.68
N ALA A 162 13.50 -11.20 -5.40
CA ALA A 162 13.23 -12.11 -4.29
C ALA A 162 11.73 -12.40 -4.15
N LEU A 163 10.88 -11.39 -4.32
CA LEU A 163 9.44 -11.55 -4.32
C LEU A 163 8.96 -12.43 -5.49
N ALA A 164 9.49 -12.21 -6.69
CA ALA A 164 9.16 -13.03 -7.85
C ALA A 164 9.55 -14.51 -7.69
N LEU A 165 10.64 -14.79 -6.94
CA LEU A 165 11.07 -16.14 -6.61
C LEU A 165 10.18 -16.80 -5.54
N LEU A 166 9.75 -16.04 -4.54
CA LEU A 166 8.95 -16.55 -3.41
C LEU A 166 7.46 -16.67 -3.74
N MET A 167 6.92 -15.85 -4.64
CA MET A 167 5.48 -15.84 -4.95
C MET A 167 4.93 -17.21 -5.41
N PRO A 168 5.64 -18.00 -6.26
CA PRO A 168 5.20 -19.35 -6.63
C PRO A 168 5.11 -20.36 -5.48
N THR A 169 5.66 -20.05 -4.30
CA THR A 169 5.63 -20.92 -3.11
C THR A 169 4.46 -20.64 -2.16
N LEU A 170 3.70 -19.57 -2.41
CA LEU A 170 2.51 -19.14 -1.67
C LEU A 170 1.23 -19.68 -2.32
#